data_AF-A0A3B0AWY6-F1
#
_entry.id   AF-A0A3B0AWY6-F1
#
_cell.length_a   1.000
_cell.length_b   1.000
_cell.length_c   1.000
_cell.angle_alpha   90.00
_cell.angle_beta   90.00
_cell.angle_gamma   90.00
#
_symmetry.space_group_name_H-M   'P 1'
#
loop_
_entity.id
_entity.type
_entity.pdbx_description
1 polymer ?
#
loop_
_entity_poly.entity_id
_entity_poly.type
_entity_poly.pdbx_seq_one_letter_code
_entity_poly.pdbx_strand_id
1 'polypeptide(L)'
;MGTKFIEVDESHKGQPNVEEGVKTIEVGGQTITTTIFVQRIDFDDLAPEVTDELTTVKFAVTVTEEMEDLTGEVDEDGSPVTEIKEIQVPKWLEIDLGPESLKQYEEVMAPFFAAARETETPIVPAPRKRRKK
;
A
#
# COMPACT_ATOMS: atom_id res chain seq x y z
N MET A 1 -0.45 -5.25 2.57
CA MET A 1 -1.31 -6.32 2.06
C MET A 1 -0.55 -7.29 1.19
N GLY A 2 0.22 -8.14 1.87
CA GLY A 2 0.73 -9.37 1.34
C GLY A 2 -0.41 -10.40 1.23
N THR A 3 -0.47 -11.05 0.07
CA THR A 3 -1.44 -12.09 -0.22
C THR A 3 -0.68 -13.25 -0.86
N LYS A 4 -0.97 -14.48 -0.43
CA LYS A 4 -0.45 -15.70 -1.06
C LYS A 4 -1.58 -16.54 -1.63
N PHE A 5 -1.27 -17.30 -2.66
CA PHE A 5 -2.20 -18.21 -3.32
C PHE A 5 -1.72 -19.64 -3.11
N ILE A 6 -2.61 -20.50 -2.61
CA ILE A 6 -2.33 -21.92 -2.40
C ILE A 6 -3.27 -22.73 -3.30
N GLU A 7 -2.71 -23.67 -4.07
CA GLU A 7 -3.51 -24.62 -4.87
C GLU A 7 -4.31 -25.53 -3.93
N VAL A 8 -5.62 -25.65 -4.16
CA VAL A 8 -6.56 -26.45 -3.38
C VAL A 8 -7.35 -27.40 -4.28
N ASP A 9 -7.89 -28.46 -3.69
CA ASP A 9 -8.74 -29.41 -4.42
C ASP A 9 -10.05 -28.77 -4.90
N GLU A 10 -10.60 -29.29 -6.00
CA GLU A 10 -11.89 -28.88 -6.57
C GLU A 10 -13.07 -28.98 -5.57
N SER A 11 -12.95 -29.83 -4.55
CA SER A 11 -13.94 -29.92 -3.46
C SER A 11 -14.10 -28.62 -2.66
N HIS A 12 -13.13 -27.71 -2.72
CA HIS A 12 -13.17 -26.39 -2.08
C HIS A 12 -13.83 -25.32 -2.98
N LYS A 13 -14.27 -25.69 -4.19
CA LYS A 13 -14.98 -24.78 -5.09
C LYS A 13 -16.21 -24.18 -4.40
N GLY A 14 -16.33 -22.86 -4.49
CA GLY A 14 -17.43 -22.10 -3.89
C GLY A 14 -17.24 -21.77 -2.41
N GLN A 15 -16.12 -22.17 -1.78
CA GLN A 15 -15.75 -21.65 -0.47
C GLN A 15 -15.29 -20.19 -0.58
N PRO A 16 -15.43 -19.40 0.51
CA PRO A 16 -14.88 -18.05 0.56
C PRO A 16 -13.39 -18.04 0.23
N ASN A 17 -12.97 -17.04 -0.56
CA ASN A 17 -11.58 -16.83 -0.97
C ASN A 17 -10.97 -17.94 -1.85
N VAL A 18 -11.77 -18.83 -2.44
CA VAL A 18 -11.32 -19.79 -3.45
C VAL A 18 -11.76 -19.34 -4.84
N GLU A 19 -10.82 -19.27 -5.78
CA GLU A 19 -11.06 -18.89 -7.17
C GLU A 19 -10.46 -19.87 -8.17
N GLU A 20 -10.94 -19.85 -9.41
CA GLU A 20 -10.37 -20.64 -10.50
C GLU A 20 -9.07 -19.99 -10.98
N GLY A 21 -7.98 -20.75 -10.93
CA GLY A 21 -6.68 -20.41 -11.47
C GLY A 21 -6.32 -21.26 -12.68
N VAL A 22 -5.17 -20.97 -13.27
CA VAL A 22 -4.64 -21.69 -14.41
C VAL A 22 -3.20 -22.10 -14.14
N LYS A 23 -2.92 -23.39 -14.27
CA LYS A 23 -1.57 -23.95 -14.19
C LYS A 23 -1.10 -24.36 -15.57
N THR A 24 0.07 -23.86 -15.95
CA THR A 24 0.71 -24.18 -17.22
C THR A 24 1.91 -25.06 -16.95
N ILE A 25 1.98 -26.23 -17.58
CA ILE A 25 3.09 -27.19 -17.44
C ILE A 25 3.63 -27.50 -18.84
N GLU A 26 4.95 -27.48 -18.99
CA GLU A 26 5.61 -27.95 -20.21
C GLU A 26 5.97 -29.43 -20.10
N VAL A 27 5.51 -30.22 -21.05
CA VAL A 27 5.83 -31.66 -21.15
C VAL A 27 6.29 -31.95 -22.58
N GLY A 28 7.57 -32.29 -22.75
CA GLY A 28 8.11 -32.70 -24.06
C GLY A 28 7.98 -31.65 -25.16
N GLY A 29 8.05 -30.36 -24.83
CA GLY A 29 7.91 -29.24 -25.79
C GLY A 29 6.46 -28.88 -26.15
N GLN A 30 5.47 -29.48 -25.46
CA GLN A 30 4.08 -29.05 -25.53
C GLN A 30 3.68 -28.34 -24.24
N THR A 31 2.95 -27.24 -24.39
CA THR A 31 2.36 -26.49 -23.28
C THR A 31 0.99 -27.06 -22.97
N ILE A 32 0.82 -27.64 -21.77
CA ILE A 32 -0.46 -28.13 -21.28
C ILE A 32 -0.97 -27.13 -20.24
N THR A 33 -2.21 -26.68 -20.43
CA THR A 33 -2.88 -25.75 -19.53
C THR A 33 -4.00 -26.48 -18.80
N THR A 34 -4.05 -26.38 -17.48
CA THR A 34 -5.06 -27.05 -16.65
C THR A 34 -5.68 -26.05 -15.68
N THR A 35 -7.00 -26.12 -15.54
CA THR A 35 -7.72 -25.34 -14.52
C THR A 35 -7.42 -25.90 -13.14
N ILE A 36 -7.03 -25.03 -12.22
CA ILE A 36 -6.81 -25.35 -10.81
C ILE A 36 -7.73 -24.48 -9.94
N PHE A 37 -7.90 -24.83 -8.69
CA PHE A 37 -8.53 -23.94 -7.71
C PHE A 37 -7.43 -23.39 -6.82
N VAL A 38 -7.46 -22.09 -6.56
CA VAL A 38 -6.51 -21.41 -5.69
C VAL A 38 -7.25 -20.72 -4.56
N GLN A 39 -6.77 -20.93 -3.34
CA GLN A 39 -7.23 -20.21 -2.18
C GLN A 39 -6.35 -18.99 -1.97
N ARG A 40 -6.97 -17.81 -1.96
CA ARG A 40 -6.36 -16.55 -1.57
C ARG A 40 -6.29 -16.49 -0.04
N ILE A 41 -5.09 -16.25 0.48
CA ILE A 41 -4.85 -16.12 1.92
C ILE A 41 -4.10 -14.82 2.14
N ASP A 42 -4.75 -13.89 2.82
CA ASP A 42 -4.10 -12.69 3.33
C ASP A 42 -3.29 -13.06 4.58
N PHE A 43 -2.19 -12.35 4.84
CA PHE A 43 -1.29 -12.64 5.95
C PHE A 43 -0.77 -11.36 6.60
N ASP A 44 -0.23 -11.50 7.80
CA ASP A 44 0.45 -10.41 8.52
C ASP A 44 1.69 -9.95 7.74
N ASP A 45 1.71 -8.66 7.37
CA ASP A 45 2.76 -8.06 6.55
C ASP A 45 4.17 -8.14 7.20
N LEU A 46 4.26 -8.34 8.52
CA LEU A 46 5.51 -8.52 9.28
C LEU A 46 5.81 -9.99 9.61
N ALA A 47 4.78 -10.85 9.71
CA ALA A 47 4.88 -12.27 10.06
C ALA A 47 4.05 -13.16 9.09
N PRO A 48 4.55 -13.48 7.88
CA PRO A 48 3.77 -14.12 6.80
C PRO A 48 3.18 -15.52 7.08
N GLU A 49 3.61 -16.14 8.17
CA GLU A 49 3.05 -17.37 8.73
C GLU A 49 1.70 -17.17 9.41
N VAL A 50 1.39 -15.96 9.90
CA VAL A 50 0.12 -15.62 10.54
C VAL A 50 -0.89 -15.20 9.50
N THR A 51 -2.01 -15.92 9.42
CA THR A 51 -3.06 -15.71 8.41
C THR A 51 -4.43 -15.40 9.00
N ASP A 52 -4.56 -15.45 10.32
CA ASP A 52 -5.82 -15.30 11.04
C ASP A 52 -5.82 -14.01 11.87
N GLU A 53 -7.03 -13.51 12.15
CA GLU A 53 -7.27 -12.34 13.02
C GLU A 53 -6.49 -11.07 12.60
N LEU A 54 -6.30 -10.89 11.29
CA LEU A 54 -5.61 -9.73 10.74
C LEU A 54 -6.42 -8.44 10.97
N THR A 55 -5.71 -7.38 11.35
CA THR A 55 -6.23 -6.02 11.49
C THR A 55 -5.48 -5.08 10.56
N THR A 56 -6.22 -4.40 9.67
CA THR A 56 -5.64 -3.36 8.82
C THR A 56 -5.49 -2.06 9.59
N VAL A 57 -4.25 -1.62 9.80
CA VAL A 57 -3.90 -0.36 10.42
C VAL A 57 -3.64 0.69 9.34
N LYS A 58 -4.30 1.85 9.44
CA LYS A 58 -4.09 3.01 8.56
C LYS A 58 -3.40 4.12 9.33
N PHE A 59 -2.29 4.63 8.81
CA PHE A 59 -1.51 5.67 9.47
C PHE A 59 -0.87 6.61 8.46
N ALA A 60 -0.46 7.80 8.92
CA ALA A 60 0.25 8.76 8.09
C ALA A 60 1.64 9.01 8.68
N VAL A 61 2.64 9.08 7.81
CA VAL A 61 4.00 9.53 8.16
C VAL A 61 4.30 10.82 7.41
N THR A 62 5.05 11.72 8.02
CA THR A 62 5.53 12.92 7.34
C THR A 62 6.73 12.56 6.48
N VAL A 63 6.70 12.94 5.20
CA VAL A 63 7.82 12.79 4.27
C VAL A 63 8.19 14.15 3.68
N THR A 64 9.47 14.31 3.34
CA THR A 64 9.93 15.48 2.58
C THR A 64 9.65 15.26 1.09
N GLU A 65 8.96 16.21 0.47
CA GLU A 65 8.79 16.28 -0.98
C GLU A 65 9.27 17.64 -1.52
N GLU A 66 9.75 17.65 -2.76
CA GLU A 66 10.12 18.87 -3.48
C GLU A 66 8.89 19.43 -4.21
N MET A 67 8.59 20.70 -4.01
CA MET A 67 7.53 21.43 -4.70
C MET A 67 8.12 22.60 -5.49
N GLU A 68 7.82 22.63 -6.79
CA GLU A 68 8.09 23.79 -7.64
C GLU A 68 7.07 24.90 -7.35
N ASP A 69 7.56 26.05 -6.91
CA ASP A 69 6.80 27.27 -6.69
C ASP A 69 7.20 28.31 -7.74
N LEU A 70 6.22 29.07 -8.25
CA LEU A 70 6.50 30.13 -9.22
C LEU A 70 6.94 31.37 -8.46
N THR A 71 8.15 31.86 -8.71
CA THR A 71 8.72 33.01 -7.98
C THR A 71 8.07 34.33 -8.39
N GLY A 72 7.27 34.33 -9.47
CA GLY A 72 6.67 35.53 -10.06
C GLY A 72 7.65 36.31 -10.94
N GLU A 73 8.89 35.85 -11.08
CA GLU A 73 9.91 36.40 -11.97
C GLU A 73 9.91 35.69 -13.33
N VAL A 74 10.50 36.32 -14.33
CA VAL A 74 10.55 35.83 -15.71
C VAL A 74 11.99 35.92 -16.20
N ASP A 75 12.51 34.83 -16.75
CA ASP A 75 13.84 34.71 -17.35
C ASP A 75 13.95 35.51 -18.67
N GLU A 76 15.18 35.66 -19.18
CA GLU A 76 15.49 36.45 -20.39
C GLU A 76 14.78 35.96 -21.66
N ASP A 77 14.34 34.70 -21.67
CA ASP A 77 13.57 34.06 -22.75
C ASP A 77 12.04 34.20 -22.57
N GLY A 78 11.58 34.86 -21.50
CA GLY A 78 10.17 35.04 -21.19
C GLY A 78 9.54 33.88 -20.40
N SER A 79 10.35 32.91 -19.95
CA SER A 79 9.89 31.76 -19.15
C SER A 79 9.78 32.13 -17.67
N PRO A 80 8.75 31.69 -16.93
CA PRO A 80 8.65 31.99 -15.51
C PRO A 80 9.68 31.22 -14.69
N VAL A 81 10.37 31.91 -13.79
CA VAL A 81 11.34 31.32 -12.87
C VAL A 81 10.62 30.48 -11.81
N THR A 82 11.13 29.27 -11.59
CA THR A 82 10.62 28.33 -10.58
C THR A 82 11.66 28.13 -9.49
N GLU A 83 11.21 28.17 -8.23
CA GLU A 83 12.02 27.80 -7.07
C GLU A 83 11.56 26.42 -6.58
N ILE A 84 12.52 25.54 -6.26
CA ILE A 84 12.23 24.25 -5.63
C ILE A 84 12.30 24.44 -4.11
N LYS A 85 11.20 24.14 -3.42
CA LYS A 85 11.14 24.16 -1.95
C LYS A 85 10.89 22.75 -1.43
N GLU A 86 11.61 22.38 -0.37
CA GLU A 86 11.31 21.19 0.41
C GLU A 86 10.11 21.46 1.32
N ILE A 87 9.06 20.64 1.19
CA ILE A 87 7.87 20.70 2.02
C ILE A 87 7.67 19.36 2.73
N GLN A 88 7.09 19.43 3.93
CA GLN A 88 6.69 18.25 4.69
C GLN A 88 5.24 17.90 4.35
N VAL A 89 5.01 16.71 3.80
CA VAL A 89 3.67 16.25 3.40
C VAL A 89 3.30 14.95 4.10
N PRO A 90 2.01 14.73 4.42
CA PRO A 90 1.57 13.46 4.98
C PRO A 90 1.48 12.39 3.88
N LYS A 91 2.17 11.28 4.08
CA LYS A 91 2.04 10.05 3.29
C LYS A 91 1.21 9.03 4.05
N TRP A 92 0.02 8.73 3.54
CA TRP A 92 -0.87 7.72 4.08
C TRP A 92 -0.40 6.31 3.68
N LEU A 93 -0.39 5.41 4.66
CA LEU A 93 0.05 4.03 4.55
C LEU A 93 -1.00 3.11 5.19
N GLU A 94 -1.06 1.88 4.70
CA GLU A 94 -1.88 0.80 5.25
C GLU A 94 -0.99 -0.43 5.44
N ILE A 95 -1.20 -1.17 6.52
CA ILE A 95 -0.47 -2.40 6.84
C ILE A 95 -1.43 -3.39 7.52
N ASP A 96 -1.33 -4.67 7.18
CA ASP A 96 -2.14 -5.73 7.79
C ASP A 96 -1.32 -6.45 8.85
N LEU A 97 -1.81 -6.46 10.09
CA LEU A 97 -1.08 -7.00 11.25
C LEU A 97 -1.91 -8.08 11.94
N GLY A 98 -1.28 -9.21 12.25
CA GLY A 98 -1.81 -10.21 13.17
C GLY A 98 -1.71 -9.74 14.62
N PRO A 99 -2.26 -10.51 15.58
CA PRO A 99 -2.43 -10.04 16.96
C PRO A 99 -1.13 -9.62 17.66
N GLU A 100 -0.04 -10.36 17.46
CA GLU A 100 1.25 -10.04 18.07
C GLU A 100 1.89 -8.80 17.45
N SER A 101 1.90 -8.71 16.12
CA SER A 101 2.43 -7.55 15.40
C SER A 101 1.62 -6.28 15.67
N LEU A 102 0.30 -6.39 15.80
CA LEU A 102 -0.57 -5.28 16.19
C LEU A 102 -0.21 -4.78 17.59
N LYS A 103 -0.03 -5.69 18.55
CA LYS A 103 0.38 -5.34 19.90
C LYS A 103 1.74 -4.63 19.90
N GLN A 104 2.71 -5.11 19.13
CA GLN A 104 4.01 -4.44 18.98
C GLN A 104 3.86 -3.04 18.40
N TYR A 105 3.02 -2.87 17.37
CA TYR A 105 2.72 -1.56 16.79
C TYR A 105 2.15 -0.59 17.85
N GLU A 106 1.17 -1.04 18.64
CA GLU A 106 0.56 -0.22 19.70
C GLU A 106 1.59 0.17 20.77
N GLU A 107 2.43 -0.77 21.21
CA GLU A 107 3.48 -0.52 22.21
C GLU A 107 4.52 0.51 21.71
N VAL A 108 4.94 0.40 20.45
CA VAL A 108 5.90 1.33 19.83
C VAL A 108 5.30 2.73 19.66
N MET A 109 4.02 2.80 19.30
CA MET A 109 3.35 4.08 19.03
C MET A 109 2.81 4.76 20.30
N ALA A 110 2.61 4.02 21.39
CA ALA A 110 2.10 4.52 22.67
C ALA A 110 2.72 5.84 23.16
N PRO A 111 4.06 6.03 23.20
CA PRO A 111 4.64 7.30 23.67
C PRO A 111 4.28 8.49 22.78
N PHE A 112 4.11 8.27 21.47
CA PHE A 112 3.71 9.34 20.54
C PHE A 112 2.25 9.72 20.75
N PHE A 113 1.36 8.73 20.90
CA PHE A 113 -0.05 8.98 21.16
C PHE A 113 -0.28 9.65 22.52
N ALA A 114 0.49 9.27 23.55
CA ALA A 114 0.39 9.87 24.88
C ALA A 114 0.77 11.37 24.90
N ALA A 115 1.68 11.79 24.01
CA ALA A 115 2.11 13.19 23.91
C ALA A 115 1.32 14.00 22.85
N ALA A 116 0.58 13.31 21.98
CA ALA A 116 -0.17 13.95 20.91
C ALA A 116 -1.44 14.66 21.42
N ARG A 117 -1.92 15.61 20.63
CA ARG A 117 -3.24 16.24 20.80
C ARG A 117 -4.11 15.89 19.60
N GLU A 118 -5.40 15.73 19.82
CA GLU A 118 -6.36 15.60 18.73
C GLU A 118 -6.34 16.86 17.86
N THR A 119 -6.45 16.67 16.55
CA THR A 119 -6.53 17.72 15.55
C THR A 119 -7.49 17.29 14.45
N GLU A 120 -8.08 18.25 13.74
CA GLU A 120 -8.88 17.96 12.55
C GLU A 120 -8.00 17.32 11.46
N THR A 121 -8.61 16.44 10.65
CA THR A 121 -7.94 15.79 9.53
C THR A 121 -7.41 16.86 8.57
N PRO A 122 -6.10 16.86 8.23
CA PRO A 122 -5.54 17.85 7.32
C PRO A 122 -6.23 17.79 5.96
N ILE A 123 -6.69 18.93 5.46
CA ILE A 123 -7.15 19.04 4.07
C ILE A 123 -5.90 18.98 3.20
N VAL A 124 -5.55 17.79 2.70
CA VAL A 124 -4.43 17.62 1.78
C VAL A 124 -4.82 18.30 0.46
N PRO A 125 -4.11 19.37 0.03
CA PRO A 125 -4.39 19.97 -1.28
C PRO A 125 -4.08 18.93 -2.35
N ALA A 126 -5.06 18.61 -3.19
CA ALA A 126 -4.86 17.66 -4.28
C ALA A 126 -3.66 18.11 -5.13
N PRO A 127 -2.72 17.20 -5.48
CA PRO A 127 -1.59 17.57 -6.33
C PRO A 127 -2.13 18.11 -7.64
N ARG A 128 -1.86 19.39 -7.92
CA ARG A 128 -2.23 20.03 -9.19
C ARG A 128 -1.41 19.36 -10.29
N LYS A 129 -1.96 18.30 -10.90
CA LYS A 129 -1.41 17.74 -12.14
C LYS A 129 -1.40 18.86 -13.19
N ARG A 130 -0.21 19.32 -13.59
CA ARG A 130 -0.05 20.14 -14.81
C ARG A 130 -0.65 19.32 -15.96
N ARG A 131 -1.74 19.81 -16.55
CA ARG A 131 -2.22 19.29 -17.85
C ARG A 131 -1.09 19.55 -18.85
N LYS A 132 -0.49 18.48 -19.40
CA LYS A 132 0.33 18.59 -20.60
C LYS A 132 -0.56 19.18 -21.71
N LYS A 133 -0.16 20.33 -22.24
CA LYS A 133 -0.68 20.88 -23.50
C LYS A 133 0.06 20.24 -24.66
#